data_AF-H3G578-F1
#
_entry.id   AF-H3G578-F1
#
_cell.length_a   1.000
_cell.length_b   1.000
_cell.length_c   1.000
_cell.angle_alpha   90.00
_cell.angle_beta   90.00
_cell.angle_gamma   90.00
#
_symmetry.space_group_name_H-M   'P 1'
#
loop_
_entity.id
_entity.type
_entity.pdbx_description
1 polymer ?
#
loop_
_entity_poly.entity_id
_entity_poly.type
_entity_poly.pdbx_seq_one_letter_code
_entity_poly.pdbx_strand_id
1 'polypeptide(L)' 'CRYVETTHAPTHVQYKLRIKSVLKIVRPDEEKFKDVFQSVDNHKLLWHGSRMSNVVGILSKGLRVAPPEAP' A
#
# COMPACT_ATOMS: atom_id res chain seq x y z
N CYS A 1 -0.38 5.92 -16.68
CA CYS A 1 -0.77 4.85 -15.73
C CYS A 1 -2.09 5.27 -15.09
N ARG A 2 -3.21 4.78 -15.64
CA ARG A 2 -4.54 5.37 -15.46
C ARG A 2 -4.90 5.63 -14.00
N TYR A 3 -4.64 4.68 -13.09
CA TYR A 3 -5.06 4.80 -11.70
C TYR A 3 -4.41 6.00 -10.97
N VAL A 4 -3.12 6.30 -11.23
CA VAL A 4 -2.44 7.47 -10.63
C VAL A 4 -3.00 8.79 -11.15
N GLU A 5 -3.34 8.85 -12.43
CA GLU A 5 -3.86 10.06 -13.07
C GLU A 5 -5.30 10.34 -12.63
N THR A 6 -6.15 9.32 -12.55
CA THR A 6 -7.57 9.48 -12.23
C THR A 6 -7.86 9.73 -10.76
N THR A 7 -6.94 9.38 -9.85
CA THR A 7 -7.13 9.53 -8.40
C THR A 7 -6.30 10.66 -7.79
N HIS A 8 -5.74 11.57 -8.61
CA HIS A 8 -5.08 12.76 -8.08
C HIS A 8 -6.14 13.77 -7.61
N ALA A 9 -6.12 14.10 -6.32
CA ALA A 9 -7.11 15.00 -5.73
C ALA A 9 -6.97 16.42 -6.31
N PRO A 10 -8.08 17.09 -6.69
CA PRO A 10 -8.03 18.41 -7.32
C PRO A 10 -7.51 19.51 -6.38
N THR A 11 -7.52 19.28 -5.07
CA THR A 11 -6.99 20.21 -4.05
C THR A 11 -5.49 20.04 -3.79
N HIS A 12 -4.87 18.93 -4.21
CA HIS A 12 -3.45 18.63 -3.96
C HIS A 12 -2.54 19.10 -5.11
N VAL A 13 -2.65 20.37 -5.49
CA VAL A 13 -2.00 20.95 -6.68
C VAL A 13 -0.52 21.29 -6.51
N GLN A 14 0.00 21.25 -5.27
CA GLN A 14 1.37 21.65 -4.94
C GLN A 14 2.44 20.72 -5.54
N TYR A 15 2.06 19.54 -6.04
CA TYR A 15 2.97 18.63 -6.73
C TYR A 15 2.26 17.90 -7.87
N LYS A 16 3.06 17.40 -8.81
CA LYS A 16 2.61 16.44 -9.83
C LYS A 16 3.37 15.13 -9.66
N LEU A 17 2.66 14.01 -9.81
CA LEU A 17 3.26 12.69 -9.74
C LEU A 17 3.77 12.27 -11.12
N ARG A 18 4.99 11.76 -11.18
CA ARG A 18 5.56 11.11 -12.37
C ARG A 18 6.07 9.73 -11.98
N ILE A 19 5.54 8.70 -12.64
CA ILE A 19 5.93 7.32 -12.39
C ILE A 19 7.29 7.07 -13.01
N LYS A 20 8.25 6.63 -12.20
CA LYS A 20 9.58 6.21 -12.66
C LYS A 20 9.66 4.70 -12.89
N SER A 21 9.04 3.93 -12.01
CA SER A 21 9.08 2.46 -12.03
C SER A 21 7.81 1.89 -11.43
N VAL A 22 7.45 0.68 -11.86
CA VAL A 22 6.37 -0.12 -11.29
C VAL A 22 6.97 -1.48 -10.94
N LEU A 23 6.81 -1.90 -9.69
CA LEU A 23 7.35 -3.15 -9.18
C LEU A 23 6.19 -4.00 -8.67
N LYS A 24 6.12 -5.26 -9.10
CA LYS A 24 5.25 -6.25 -8.50
C LYS A 24 5.97 -6.86 -7.31
N ILE A 25 5.33 -6.85 -6.15
CA ILE A 25 5.91 -7.34 -4.90
C ILE A 25 5.10 -8.55 -4.45
N VAL A 26 5.79 -9.61 -4.02
CA VAL A 26 5.19 -10.80 -3.44
C VAL A 26 5.93 -11.07 -2.13
N ARG A 27 5.18 -11.22 -1.04
CA ARG A 27 5.71 -11.56 0.28
C ARG A 27 5.26 -12.99 0.63
N PRO A 28 6.18 -13.97 0.73
CA PRO A 28 5.81 -15.38 0.95
C PRO A 28 4.97 -15.61 2.21
N ASP A 29 5.22 -14.84 3.27
CA ASP A 29 4.47 -14.95 4.52
C ASP A 29 2.99 -14.53 4.40
N GLU A 30 2.63 -13.73 3.39
CA GLU A 30 1.24 -13.30 3.19
C GLU A 30 0.38 -14.38 2.54
N GLU A 31 0.98 -15.38 1.88
CA GLU A 31 0.24 -16.49 1.28
C GLU A 31 -0.50 -17.33 2.33
N LYS A 32 0.01 -17.35 3.58
CA LYS A 32 -0.59 -18.06 4.71
C LYS A 32 -2.00 -17.55 5.07
N PHE A 33 -2.31 -16.29 4.72
CA PHE A 33 -3.60 -15.66 5.02
C PHE A 33 -4.52 -15.60 3.80
N LYS A 34 -4.11 -16.17 2.67
CA LYS A 34 -4.84 -16.10 1.40
C LYS A 34 -6.26 -16.63 1.52
N ASP A 35 -6.45 -17.76 2.20
CA ASP A 35 -7.78 -18.36 2.38
C ASP A 35 -8.70 -17.46 3.22
N VAL A 36 -8.16 -16.82 4.27
CA VAL A 36 -8.89 -15.87 5.10
C VAL A 36 -9.34 -14.67 4.26
N PHE A 37 -8.43 -14.09 3.46
CA PHE A 37 -8.78 -12.96 2.59
C PHE A 37 -9.78 -13.35 1.49
N GLN A 38 -9.69 -14.56 0.95
CA GLN A 38 -10.63 -15.06 -0.07
C GLN A 38 -12.03 -15.32 0.49
N SER A 39 -12.16 -15.56 1.81
CA SER A 39 -13.47 -15.74 2.46
C SER A 39 -14.28 -14.45 2.59
N VAL A 40 -13.65 -13.28 2.40
CA VAL A 40 -14.28 -11.96 2.49
C VAL A 40 -14.52 -11.42 1.07
N ASP A 41 -15.68 -10.82 0.81
CA ASP A 41 -16.01 -10.23 -0.49
C ASP A 41 -15.45 -8.80 -0.69
N ASN A 42 -15.74 -8.19 -1.85
CA ASN A 42 -15.47 -6.78 -2.16
C ASN A 42 -13.98 -6.37 -2.12
N HIS A 43 -13.12 -7.17 -2.73
CA HIS A 43 -11.68 -6.87 -2.81
C HIS A 43 -11.42 -5.60 -3.62
N LYS A 44 -10.62 -4.68 -3.07
CA LYS A 44 -10.21 -3.43 -3.74
C LYS A 44 -8.71 -3.28 -3.69
N LEU A 45 -8.14 -2.76 -4.78
CA LEU A 45 -6.78 -2.24 -4.80
C LEU A 45 -6.81 -0.79 -4.31
N LEU A 46 -6.03 -0.47 -3.27
CA LEU A 46 -6.01 0.85 -2.63
C LEU A 46 -4.57 1.38 -2.52
N TRP A 47 -4.45 2.70 -2.43
CA TRP A 47 -3.18 3.37 -2.21
C TRP A 47 -2.78 3.35 -0.73
N HIS A 48 -1.51 3.04 -0.43
CA HIS A 48 -0.90 3.25 0.88
C HIS A 48 0.42 4.00 0.72
N GLY A 49 0.46 5.26 1.15
CA GLY A 49 1.67 6.08 1.15
C GLY A 49 2.40 5.98 2.49
N SER A 50 3.73 5.78 2.45
CA SER A 50 4.57 5.78 3.66
C SER A 50 5.87 6.55 3.41
N ARG A 51 6.54 6.96 4.50
CA ARG A 51 7.87 7.56 4.40
C ARG A 51 8.85 6.52 3.85
N MET A 52 9.84 6.98 3.08
CA MET A 52 10.85 6.09 2.47
C MET A 52 11.59 5.23 3.51
N SER A 53 11.90 5.80 4.67
CA SER A 53 12.53 5.11 5.80
C SER A 53 11.74 3.88 6.28
N ASN A 54 10.42 3.87 6.08
CA ASN A 54 9.55 2.80 6.55
C ASN A 54 9.42 1.65 5.56
N VAL A 55 9.79 1.86 4.29
CA VAL A 55 9.56 0.89 3.20
C VAL A 55 10.27 -0.44 3.50
N VAL A 56 11.51 -0.41 3.98
CA VAL A 56 12.26 -1.63 4.36
C VAL A 56 11.55 -2.40 5.47
N GLY A 57 10.96 -1.70 6.44
CA GLY A 57 10.16 -2.32 7.51
C GLY A 57 8.90 -2.99 6.96
N ILE A 58 8.18 -2.34 6.03
CA ILE A 58 6.98 -2.88 5.40
C ILE A 58 7.34 -4.09 4.52
N LEU A 59 8.41 -4.01 3.74
CA LEU A 59 8.83 -5.11 2.85
C LEU A 59 9.37 -6.32 3.60
N SER A 60 9.88 -6.16 4.83
CA SER A 60 10.33 -7.27 5.67
C SER A 60 9.17 -7.85 6.49
N LYS A 61 8.31 -7.02 7.07
CA LYS A 61 7.38 -7.43 8.12
C LYS A 61 5.89 -7.21 7.80
N GLY A 62 5.58 -6.64 6.64
CA GLY A 62 4.21 -6.31 6.23
C GLY A 62 3.73 -4.99 6.84
N LEU A 63 2.51 -4.59 6.49
CA LEU A 63 1.83 -3.48 7.13
C LEU A 63 1.41 -3.88 8.55
N ARG A 64 1.69 -3.01 9.52
CA ARG A 64 1.41 -3.25 10.93
C ARG A 64 0.43 -2.23 11.47
N VAL A 65 -0.39 -2.68 12.41
CA VAL A 65 -1.23 -1.80 13.22
C VAL A 65 -0.35 -1.08 14.24
N ALA A 66 -0.74 0.14 14.62
CA ALA A 66 -0.08 0.84 15.71
C ALA A 66 -0.13 0.00 17.00
N PRO A 67 0.95 0.01 17.81
CA PRO A 67 0.95 -0.69 19.09
C PRO A 67 -0.03 -0.02 20.07
N PRO A 68 -0.60 -0.77 21.04
CA PRO A 68 -1.58 -0.23 21.98
C PRO A 68 -1.01 0.86 22.91
N GLU A 69 0.32 0.91 23.07
CA GLU A 69 1.02 1.93 23.86
C GLU A 69 1.24 3.25 23.09
N ALA A 70 0.84 3.33 21.81
CA ALA A 70 0.87 4.57 21.06
C ALA A 70 -0.16 5.57 21.64
N PRO A 71 0.18 6.87 21.74
CA PRO A 71 -0.68 7.89 22.31
C PRO A 71 -1.96 8.16 21.50
#